data_AF-Q9BKU8-F1
#
_entry.id   AF-Q9BKU8-F1
#
_cell.length_a   1.000
_cell.length_b   1.000
_cell.length_c   1.000
_cell.angle_alpha   90.00
_cell.angle_beta   90.00
_cell.angle_gamma   90.00
#
_symmetry.space_group_name_H-M   'P 1'
#
loop_
_entity.id
_entity.type
_entity.pdbx_description
1 polymer ?
#
loop_
_entity_poly.entity_id
_entity_poly.type
_entity_poly.pdbx_seq_one_letter_code
_entity_poly.pdbx_strand_id
1 'polypeptide(L)'
;MTRGNQRDLAREKNQKKLADQKKRQGASGQDGNAGLSMDARMNRDADVMRIKQEKAAAKKEAEAAAAAANAKKVAKVDPLKM
;
A
#
# COMPACT_ATOMS: atom_id res chain seq x y z
N MET A 1 3.80 -19.48 -42.61
CA MET A 1 3.58 -18.23 -41.84
C MET A 1 3.34 -18.44 -40.34
N THR A 2 3.07 -19.66 -39.84
CA THR A 2 2.62 -19.88 -38.46
C THR A 2 3.72 -20.18 -37.42
N ARG A 3 4.98 -20.35 -37.82
CA ARG A 3 6.09 -20.72 -36.90
C ARG A 3 6.60 -19.55 -36.04
N GLY A 4 6.31 -18.29 -36.42
CA GLY A 4 6.56 -17.10 -35.60
C GLY A 4 5.59 -17.05 -34.42
N ASN A 5 4.28 -17.13 -34.72
CA ASN A 5 3.21 -17.11 -33.72
C ASN A 5 3.38 -18.18 -32.64
N GLN A 6 3.76 -19.40 -33.01
CA GLN A 6 3.98 -20.47 -32.03
C GLN A 6 5.16 -20.21 -31.10
N ARG A 7 6.21 -19.52 -31.57
CA ARG A 7 7.37 -19.17 -30.73
C ARG A 7 7.01 -18.06 -29.75
N ASP A 8 6.29 -17.05 -30.20
CA ASP A 8 5.87 -15.94 -29.35
C ASP A 8 4.86 -16.42 -28.30
N LEU A 9 3.90 -17.27 -28.68
CA LEU A 9 3.00 -17.92 -27.73
C LEU A 9 3.75 -18.77 -26.68
N ALA A 10 4.79 -19.50 -27.09
CA ALA A 10 5.61 -20.28 -26.16
C ALA A 10 6.39 -19.37 -25.18
N ARG A 11 6.93 -18.25 -25.66
CA ARG A 11 7.61 -17.25 -24.81
C ARG A 11 6.63 -16.62 -23.83
N GLU A 12 5.46 -16.21 -24.29
CA GLU A 12 4.41 -15.63 -23.45
C GLU A 12 3.96 -16.63 -22.37
N LYS A 13 3.72 -17.89 -22.73
CA LYS A 13 3.38 -18.95 -21.76
C LYS A 13 4.48 -19.17 -20.73
N ASN A 14 5.75 -19.17 -21.15
CA ASN A 14 6.89 -19.31 -20.23
C ASN A 14 7.01 -18.11 -19.30
N GLN A 15 6.87 -16.89 -19.82
CA GLN A 15 6.87 -15.66 -19.02
C GLN A 15 5.72 -15.65 -18.01
N LYS A 16 4.52 -16.04 -18.44
CA LYS A 16 3.35 -16.16 -17.56
C LYS A 16 3.57 -17.21 -16.48
N LYS A 17 4.12 -18.38 -16.82
CA LYS A 17 4.48 -19.43 -15.85
C LYS A 17 5.49 -18.93 -14.82
N LEU A 18 6.52 -18.20 -15.24
CA LEU A 18 7.51 -17.61 -14.33
C LEU A 18 6.88 -16.53 -13.44
N ALA A 19 6.00 -15.68 -13.98
CA ALA A 19 5.28 -14.68 -13.22
C ALA A 19 4.32 -15.30 -12.18
N ASP A 20 3.59 -16.35 -12.57
CA ASP A 20 2.71 -17.09 -11.66
C ASP A 20 3.50 -17.81 -10.57
N GLN A 21 4.67 -18.38 -10.91
CA GLN A 21 5.56 -18.98 -9.92
C GLN A 21 6.07 -17.92 -8.92
N LYS A 22 6.47 -16.74 -9.40
CA LYS A 22 6.85 -15.60 -8.55
C LYS A 22 5.70 -15.14 -7.65
N LYS A 23 4.46 -15.10 -8.17
CA LYS A 23 3.28 -14.74 -7.37
C LYS A 23 2.94 -15.79 -6.30
N ARG A 24 3.21 -17.07 -6.59
CA ARG A 24 3.01 -18.20 -5.66
C ARG A 24 4.13 -18.34 -4.63
N GLN A 25 5.27 -17.69 -4.82
CA GLN A 25 6.33 -17.71 -3.82
C GLN A 25 5.76 -17.15 -2.51
N GLY A 26 5.85 -17.94 -1.44
CA GLY A 26 5.50 -17.50 -0.11
C GLY A 26 6.40 -16.34 0.33
N ALA A 27 6.13 -15.79 1.51
CA ALA A 27 6.78 -14.56 1.92
C ALA A 27 8.34 -14.64 1.98
N SER A 28 8.94 -15.83 2.15
CA SER A 28 10.40 -16.00 2.07
C SER A 28 10.95 -16.01 0.64
N GLY A 29 10.11 -16.29 -0.35
CA GLY A 29 10.51 -16.32 -1.77
C GLY A 29 10.27 -15.01 -2.50
N GLN A 30 9.65 -14.01 -1.85
CA GLN A 30 9.52 -12.68 -2.43
C GLN A 30 10.89 -11.99 -2.49
N ASP A 31 11.22 -11.37 -3.62
CA ASP A 31 12.50 -10.68 -3.83
C ASP A 31 12.80 -9.63 -2.72
N GLY A 32 11.77 -8.91 -2.23
CA GLY A 32 11.93 -7.93 -1.15
C GLY A 32 12.19 -8.51 0.24
N ASN A 33 12.09 -9.84 0.38
CA ASN A 33 12.35 -10.57 1.62
C ASN A 33 13.55 -11.52 1.48
N ALA A 34 14.20 -11.56 0.31
CA ALA A 34 15.34 -12.41 0.06
C ALA A 34 16.48 -12.11 1.05
N GLY A 35 16.96 -13.14 1.73
CA GLY A 35 18.05 -13.01 2.72
C GLY A 35 17.65 -12.44 4.09
N LEU A 36 16.38 -12.09 4.31
CA LEU A 36 15.92 -11.63 5.62
C LEU A 36 15.41 -12.79 6.48
N SER A 37 15.84 -12.83 7.73
CA SER A 37 15.29 -13.74 8.74
C SER A 37 13.83 -13.40 9.04
N MET A 38 13.09 -14.33 9.65
CA MET A 38 11.73 -14.07 10.12
C MET A 38 11.71 -12.88 11.11
N ASP A 39 12.67 -12.83 12.04
CA ASP A 39 12.74 -11.76 13.03
C ASP A 39 12.94 -10.38 12.40
N ALA A 40 13.84 -10.28 11.41
CA ALA A 40 14.07 -9.03 10.69
C ALA A 40 12.80 -8.55 9.96
N ARG A 41 12.00 -9.49 9.43
CA ARG A 41 10.73 -9.19 8.78
C ARG A 41 9.67 -8.74 9.79
N MET A 42 9.57 -9.42 10.94
CA MET A 42 8.64 -9.03 12.00
C MET A 42 8.96 -7.64 12.56
N ASN A 43 10.25 -7.33 12.79
CA ASN A 43 10.68 -6.01 13.25
C ASN A 43 10.32 -4.92 12.23
N ARG A 44 10.56 -5.17 10.93
CA ARG A 44 10.17 -4.25 9.86
C ARG A 44 8.65 -4.01 9.85
N ASP A 45 7.86 -5.08 9.92
CA ASP A 45 6.39 -4.96 9.90
C ASP A 45 5.88 -4.22 11.15
N ALA A 46 6.50 -4.44 12.32
CA ALA A 46 6.21 -3.72 13.55
C ALA A 46 6.54 -2.22 13.44
N ASP A 47 7.70 -1.86 12.88
CA ASP A 47 8.08 -0.47 12.65
C ASP A 47 7.12 0.24 11.69
N VAL A 48 6.75 -0.41 10.59
CA VAL A 48 5.76 0.12 9.64
C VAL A 48 4.41 0.32 10.33
N MET A 49 3.99 -0.61 11.20
CA MET A 49 2.76 -0.49 11.96
C MET A 49 2.81 0.69 12.93
N ARG A 50 3.90 0.87 13.68
CA ARG A 50 4.11 2.00 14.59
C ARG A 50 4.04 3.33 13.84
N ILE A 51 4.77 3.46 12.74
CA ILE A 51 4.74 4.66 11.88
C ILE A 51 3.32 4.91 11.35
N LYS A 52 2.59 3.87 10.96
CA LYS A 52 1.20 3.99 10.48
C LYS A 52 0.26 4.47 11.59
N GLN A 53 0.42 3.97 12.82
CA GLN A 53 -0.35 4.40 13.98
C GLN A 53 -0.06 5.86 14.33
N GLU A 54 1.22 6.26 14.37
CA GLU A 54 1.64 7.65 14.58
C GLU A 54 1.06 8.59 13.52
N LYS A 55 1.16 8.21 12.23
CA LYS A 55 0.57 8.99 11.13
C LYS A 55 -0.96 9.07 11.20
N ALA A 56 -1.62 7.99 11.59
CA ALA A 56 -3.08 7.98 11.74
C ALA A 56 -3.54 8.87 12.91
N ALA A 57 -2.82 8.84 14.03
CA ALA A 57 -3.06 9.73 15.16
C ALA A 57 -2.88 11.20 14.76
N ALA A 58 -1.75 11.53 14.11
CA ALA A 58 -1.48 12.88 13.63
C ALA A 58 -2.53 13.37 12.62
N LYS A 59 -2.97 12.49 11.69
CA LYS A 59 -4.04 12.82 10.73
C LYS A 59 -5.36 13.09 11.44
N LYS A 60 -5.72 12.28 12.44
CA LYS A 60 -6.94 12.45 13.22
C LYS A 60 -6.93 13.76 14.01
N GLU A 61 -5.79 14.14 14.58
CA GLU A 61 -5.64 15.43 15.26
C GLU A 61 -5.76 16.61 14.29
N ALA A 62 -5.12 16.53 13.12
CA ALA A 62 -5.24 17.56 12.09
C ALA A 62 -6.69 17.70 11.57
N GLU A 63 -7.39 16.58 11.35
CA GLU A 63 -8.79 16.58 10.95
C GLU A 63 -9.70 17.14 12.04
N ALA A 64 -9.46 16.81 13.31
CA ALA A 64 -10.21 17.36 14.43
C ALA A 64 -9.98 18.87 14.58
N ALA A 65 -8.74 19.34 14.44
CA ALA A 65 -8.42 20.77 14.46
C ALA A 65 -9.07 21.53 13.29
N ALA A 66 -9.04 20.96 12.09
CA ALA A 66 -9.70 21.53 10.92
C ALA A 66 -11.23 21.57 11.07
N ALA A 67 -11.84 20.51 11.60
CA ALA A 67 -13.27 20.45 11.89
C ALA A 67 -13.67 21.49 12.94
N ALA A 68 -12.89 21.65 14.02
CA ALA A 68 -13.13 22.68 15.04
C ALA A 68 -12.98 24.10 14.48
N ALA A 69 -12.01 24.33 13.60
CA ALA A 69 -11.83 25.62 12.92
C ALA A 69 -13.00 25.94 11.97
N ASN A 70 -13.48 24.94 11.21
CA ASN A 70 -14.62 25.09 10.32
C ASN A 70 -15.93 25.30 11.10
N ALA A 71 -16.15 24.57 12.20
CA ALA A 71 -17.31 24.77 13.07
C ALA A 71 -17.35 26.19 13.65
N LYS A 72 -16.20 26.74 14.07
CA LYS A 72 -16.09 28.14 14.52
C LYS A 72 -16.39 29.15 13.41
N LYS A 73 -16.00 28.88 12.16
CA LYS A 73 -16.32 29.75 11.02
C LYS A 73 -17.82 29.74 10.71
N VAL A 74 -18.45 28.56 10.67
CA VAL A 74 -19.90 28.42 10.46
C VAL A 74 -20.68 29.09 11.59
N ALA A 75 -20.28 28.93 12.84
CA ALA A 75 -20.93 29.61 13.97
C ALA A 75 -20.80 31.15 13.92
N LYS A 76 -19.73 31.69 13.30
CA LYS A 76 -19.53 33.13 13.14
C LYS A 76 -20.30 33.71 11.96
N VAL A 77 -20.55 32.92 10.92
CA VAL A 77 -21.45 33.28 9.82
C VAL A 77 -22.87 32.90 10.26
N ASP A 78 -23.48 33.75 11.06
CA ASP A 78 -24.87 33.62 11.49
C ASP A 78 -25.79 33.63 10.25
N PRO A 79 -26.39 32.49 9.85
CA PRO A 79 -27.21 32.42 8.65
C PRO A 79 -28.53 33.19 8.77
N LEU A 80 -28.88 33.67 9.97
CA LEU A 80 -30.08 34.49 10.22
C LEU A 80 -29.83 35.99 9.98
N LYS A 81 -28.59 36.41 9.69
CA LYS A 81 -28.23 37.83 9.46
C LYS A 81 -27.90 38.22 8.02
N MET A 82 -28.09 37.31 7.05
CA MET A 82 -27.99 37.60 5.61
C MET A 82 -29.39 37.59 5.00
#